data_AF-A0A495XKE0-F1
#
_entry.id   AF-A0A495XKE0-F1
#
_cell.length_a   1.000
_cell.length_b   1.000
_cell.length_c   1.000
_cell.angle_alpha   90.00
_cell.angle_beta   90.00
_cell.angle_gamma   90.00
#
_symmetry.space_group_name_H-M   'P 1'
#
loop_
_entity.id
_entity.type
_entity.pdbx_description
1 polymer ?
#
loop_
_entity_poly.entity_id
_entity_poly.type
_entity_poly.pdbx_seq_one_letter_code
_entity_poly.pdbx_strand_id
1 'polypeptide(L)'
;MIDAAASNGARMASSVETTLAEVEIVAQSRAAQIGEAVLAAGRSAVGSVPQGLTAEAFSAAGTRLRAGLGVVGEDVVGDYVQGSRAAGTAKPTSDIDFAIRVSPERFDELIALRFGTPNPGSAKERTMLHAIKTGKIHVGEAGLRGLRGSLEAELGMEVDLSVIRVGGPFDNPPYIEVPR
;
A
#
# COMPACT_ATOMS: atom_id res chain seq x y z
N MET A 1 31.00 61.65 12.80
CA MET A 1 30.61 61.08 11.49
C MET A 1 31.07 59.62 11.49
N ILE A 2 30.19 58.69 11.85
CA ILE A 2 30.43 57.26 11.64
C ILE A 2 29.11 56.63 11.20
N ASP A 3 29.24 55.67 10.30
CA ASP A 3 28.29 54.62 9.95
C ASP A 3 27.11 54.92 9.02
N ALA A 4 27.30 54.56 7.75
CA ALA A 4 26.20 54.25 6.82
C ALA A 4 26.46 53.02 5.91
N ALA A 5 27.61 52.32 6.02
CA ALA A 5 27.98 51.29 5.04
C ALA A 5 27.64 49.84 5.45
N ALA A 6 27.37 49.55 6.72
CA ALA A 6 27.17 48.16 7.21
C ALA A 6 25.74 47.60 7.05
N SER A 7 24.76 48.44 6.67
CA SER A 7 23.33 48.06 6.69
C SER A 7 22.86 47.32 5.43
N ASN A 8 23.53 47.48 4.28
CA ASN A 8 23.04 46.94 3.00
C ASN A 8 23.42 45.47 2.74
N GLY A 9 24.59 45.01 3.20
CA GLY A 9 25.03 43.62 2.96
C GLY A 9 24.19 42.59 3.71
N ALA A 10 23.83 42.88 4.97
CA ALA A 10 23.02 42.00 5.80
C ALA A 10 21.56 41.89 5.31
N ARG A 11 20.99 42.98 4.77
CA ARG A 11 19.62 42.98 4.21
C ARG A 11 19.51 42.22 2.90
N MET A 12 20.56 42.23 2.06
CA MET A 12 20.59 41.45 0.83
C MET A 12 20.76 39.96 1.12
N ALA A 13 21.65 39.59 2.03
CA ALA A 13 21.83 38.19 2.43
C ALA A 13 20.55 37.59 3.05
N SER A 14 19.88 38.32 3.96
CA SER A 14 18.63 37.82 4.57
C SER A 14 17.48 37.71 3.56
N SER A 15 17.40 38.62 2.58
CA SER A 15 16.37 38.57 1.54
C SER A 15 16.56 37.37 0.60
N VAL A 16 17.81 37.00 0.29
CA VAL A 16 18.15 35.85 -0.56
C VAL A 16 17.93 34.52 0.18
N GLU A 17 18.32 34.42 1.46
CA GLU A 17 18.03 33.22 2.28
C GLU A 17 16.53 33.02 2.49
N THR A 18 15.76 34.10 2.69
CA THR A 18 14.30 34.04 2.80
C THR A 18 13.66 33.54 1.49
N THR A 19 14.14 34.02 0.33
CA THR A 19 13.62 33.57 -0.97
C THR A 19 13.97 32.10 -1.26
N LEU A 20 15.15 31.63 -0.85
CA LEU A 20 15.53 30.21 -1.04
C LEU A 20 14.66 29.27 -0.20
N ALA A 21 14.38 29.64 1.06
CA ALA A 21 13.49 28.87 1.93
C ALA A 21 12.05 28.82 1.39
N GLU A 22 11.53 29.94 0.87
CA GLU A 22 10.20 29.99 0.24
C GLU A 22 10.12 29.13 -1.02
N VAL A 23 11.16 29.15 -1.86
CA VAL A 23 11.24 28.30 -3.06
C VAL A 23 11.27 26.82 -2.69
N GLU A 24 12.00 26.44 -1.64
CA GLU A 24 12.08 25.06 -1.17
C GLU A 24 10.73 24.59 -0.60
N ILE A 25 10.05 25.42 0.20
CA ILE A 25 8.72 25.12 0.74
C ILE A 25 7.69 24.95 -0.39
N VAL A 26 7.72 25.82 -1.42
CA VAL A 26 6.82 25.72 -2.57
C VAL A 26 7.12 24.46 -3.40
N ALA A 27 8.40 24.11 -3.59
CA ALA A 27 8.80 22.90 -4.29
C ALA A 27 8.36 21.62 -3.55
N GLN A 28 8.56 21.57 -2.23
CA GLN A 28 8.10 20.46 -1.38
C GLN A 28 6.58 20.33 -1.40
N SER A 29 5.86 21.47 -1.31
CA SER A 29 4.38 21.48 -1.37
C SER A 29 3.86 21.01 -2.72
N ARG A 30 4.48 21.43 -3.84
CA ARG A 30 4.13 20.95 -5.18
C ARG A 30 4.42 19.47 -5.36
N ALA A 31 5.56 18.98 -4.87
CA ALA A 31 5.90 17.57 -4.93
C ALA A 31 4.88 16.70 -4.17
N ALA A 32 4.45 17.14 -2.99
CA ALA A 32 3.39 16.49 -2.23
C ALA A 32 2.04 16.47 -2.98
N GLN A 33 1.63 17.61 -3.55
CA GLN A 33 0.39 17.70 -4.34
C GLN A 33 0.42 16.82 -5.61
N ILE A 34 1.56 16.76 -6.30
CA ILE A 34 1.73 15.87 -7.46
C ILE A 34 1.69 14.40 -7.00
N GLY A 35 2.35 14.06 -5.89
CA GLY A 35 2.30 12.72 -5.32
C GLY A 35 0.87 12.29 -4.99
N GLU A 36 0.10 13.17 -4.35
CA GLU A 36 -1.31 12.92 -4.02
C GLU A 36 -2.19 12.78 -5.27
N ALA A 37 -2.00 13.64 -6.28
CA ALA A 37 -2.74 13.56 -7.54
C ALA A 37 -2.42 12.28 -8.34
N VAL A 38 -1.17 11.84 -8.36
CA VAL A 38 -0.74 10.59 -9.01
C VAL A 38 -1.29 9.38 -8.25
N LEU A 39 -1.28 9.40 -6.91
CA LEU A 39 -1.92 8.38 -6.08
C LEU A 39 -3.43 8.32 -6.29
N ALA A 40 -4.09 9.47 -6.42
CA ALA A 40 -5.52 9.55 -6.70
C ALA A 40 -5.87 9.05 -8.11
N ALA A 41 -5.07 9.38 -9.12
CA ALA A 41 -5.25 8.88 -10.49
C ALA A 41 -4.95 7.39 -10.63
N GLY A 42 -4.04 6.85 -9.81
CA GLY A 42 -3.71 5.43 -9.75
C GLY A 42 -4.70 4.58 -8.93
N ARG A 43 -5.49 5.20 -8.05
CA ARG A 43 -6.67 4.57 -7.46
C ARG A 43 -7.80 4.59 -8.48
N SER A 44 -7.98 3.49 -9.21
CA SER A 44 -9.14 3.36 -10.09
C SER A 44 -10.42 3.36 -9.24
N ALA A 45 -11.41 4.10 -9.73
CA ALA A 45 -12.58 4.54 -8.99
C ALA A 45 -13.30 3.42 -8.23
N VAL A 46 -13.78 3.76 -7.03
CA VAL A 46 -14.85 3.04 -6.34
C VAL A 46 -15.93 2.67 -7.38
N GLY A 47 -16.13 1.37 -7.62
CA GLY A 47 -17.09 0.85 -8.61
C GLY A 47 -16.51 0.31 -9.92
N SER A 48 -15.19 0.37 -10.13
CA SER A 48 -14.54 -0.38 -11.22
C SER A 48 -14.47 -1.88 -10.87
N VAL A 49 -14.67 -2.75 -11.87
CA VAL A 49 -14.60 -4.21 -11.72
C VAL A 49 -13.28 -4.70 -12.31
N PRO A 50 -12.48 -5.53 -11.60
CA PRO A 50 -11.26 -6.09 -12.13
C PRO A 50 -11.49 -6.85 -13.43
N GLN A 51 -10.54 -6.76 -14.36
CA GLN A 51 -10.66 -7.42 -15.66
C GLN A 51 -10.96 -8.91 -15.49
N GLY A 52 -12.00 -9.38 -16.19
CA GLY A 52 -12.42 -10.77 -16.19
C GLY A 52 -13.32 -11.19 -15.02
N LEU A 53 -13.78 -10.23 -14.19
CA LEU A 53 -14.83 -10.45 -13.19
C LEU A 53 -16.13 -9.75 -13.60
N THR A 54 -17.26 -10.23 -13.08
CA THR A 54 -18.52 -9.47 -13.08
C THR A 54 -18.62 -8.65 -11.78
N ALA A 55 -19.51 -7.65 -11.76
CA ALA A 55 -19.74 -6.84 -10.57
C ALA A 55 -20.27 -7.70 -9.41
N GLU A 56 -21.12 -8.68 -9.70
CA GLU A 56 -21.70 -9.60 -8.72
C GLU A 56 -20.62 -10.48 -8.11
N ALA A 57 -19.77 -11.10 -8.93
CA ALA A 57 -18.67 -11.93 -8.45
C ALA A 57 -17.67 -11.12 -7.60
N PHE A 58 -17.37 -9.89 -8.02
CA PHE A 58 -16.47 -9.02 -7.26
C PHE A 58 -17.07 -8.58 -5.93
N SER A 59 -18.37 -8.27 -5.89
CA SER A 59 -19.09 -7.93 -4.66
C SER A 59 -19.17 -9.11 -3.69
N ALA A 60 -19.46 -10.31 -4.21
CA ALA A 60 -19.49 -11.54 -3.41
C ALA A 60 -18.10 -11.86 -2.82
N ALA A 61 -17.04 -11.74 -3.63
CA ALA A 61 -15.67 -11.88 -3.16
C ALA A 61 -15.31 -10.84 -2.10
N GLY A 62 -15.76 -9.58 -2.24
CA GLY A 62 -15.56 -8.56 -1.21
C GLY A 62 -16.23 -8.89 0.11
N THR A 63 -17.48 -9.35 0.07
CA THR A 63 -18.20 -9.83 1.25
C THR A 63 -17.43 -10.97 1.92
N ARG A 64 -16.95 -11.93 1.12
CA ARG A 64 -16.18 -13.07 1.60
C ARG A 64 -14.85 -12.66 2.21
N LEU A 65 -14.13 -11.75 1.56
CA LEU A 65 -12.85 -11.22 2.02
C LEU A 65 -13.02 -10.65 3.42
N ARG A 66 -13.97 -9.72 3.62
CA ARG A 66 -14.23 -9.07 4.91
C ARG A 66 -14.60 -10.05 6.02
N ALA A 67 -15.43 -11.04 5.71
CA ALA A 67 -15.80 -12.09 6.68
C ALA A 67 -14.59 -12.88 7.19
N GLY A 68 -13.51 -12.96 6.41
CA GLY A 68 -12.28 -13.67 6.77
C GLY A 68 -11.18 -12.81 7.39
N LEU A 69 -11.33 -11.48 7.47
CA LEU A 69 -10.28 -10.58 7.95
C LEU A 69 -10.10 -10.55 9.47
N GLY A 70 -10.96 -11.21 10.24
CA GLY A 70 -10.86 -11.25 11.71
C GLY A 70 -9.49 -11.75 12.22
N VAL A 71 -8.78 -12.58 11.42
CA VAL A 71 -7.42 -13.06 11.76
C VAL A 71 -6.31 -12.02 11.52
N VAL A 72 -6.62 -10.93 10.81
CA VAL A 72 -5.71 -9.79 10.54
C VAL A 72 -5.93 -8.67 11.57
N GLY A 73 -7.13 -8.56 12.14
CA GLY A 73 -7.48 -7.56 13.16
C GLY A 73 -8.35 -6.42 12.62
N GLU A 74 -8.79 -5.53 13.50
CA GLU A 74 -9.74 -4.44 13.18
C GLU A 74 -9.07 -3.26 12.45
N ASP A 75 -7.74 -3.14 12.51
CA ASP A 75 -6.96 -2.05 11.90
C ASP A 75 -6.64 -2.25 10.41
N VAL A 76 -7.59 -2.85 9.67
CA VAL A 76 -7.52 -2.92 8.21
C VAL A 76 -7.91 -1.56 7.64
N VAL A 77 -6.94 -0.91 7.02
CA VAL A 77 -7.11 0.42 6.41
C VAL A 77 -7.85 0.32 5.06
N GLY A 78 -7.71 -0.80 4.36
CA GLY A 78 -8.53 -1.11 3.19
C GLY A 78 -8.14 -2.40 2.49
N ASP A 79 -9.00 -2.84 1.58
CA ASP A 79 -8.88 -4.04 0.76
C ASP A 79 -8.99 -3.68 -0.73
N TYR A 80 -8.01 -4.13 -1.51
CA TYR A 80 -7.83 -3.74 -2.90
C TYR A 80 -7.51 -4.94 -3.77
N VAL A 81 -7.87 -4.84 -5.05
CA VAL A 81 -7.29 -5.66 -6.12
C VAL A 81 -6.12 -4.90 -6.73
N GLN A 82 -5.01 -5.60 -6.91
CA GLN A 82 -3.77 -5.12 -7.52
C GLN A 82 -3.45 -5.90 -8.81
N GLY A 83 -2.32 -5.58 -9.42
CA GLY A 83 -1.75 -6.39 -10.49
C GLY A 83 -2.47 -6.25 -11.82
N SER A 84 -2.30 -7.27 -12.66
CA SER A 84 -2.69 -7.20 -14.08
C SER A 84 -4.19 -7.01 -14.29
N ARG A 85 -5.03 -7.58 -13.41
CA ARG A 85 -6.50 -7.44 -13.49
C ARG A 85 -6.98 -6.05 -13.06
N ALA A 86 -6.30 -5.42 -12.09
CA ALA A 86 -6.54 -4.01 -11.76
C ALA A 86 -6.07 -3.07 -12.88
N ALA A 87 -4.97 -3.42 -13.55
CA ALA A 87 -4.39 -2.64 -14.65
C ALA A 87 -5.10 -2.84 -16.01
N GLY A 88 -6.00 -3.83 -16.14
CA GLY A 88 -6.63 -4.17 -17.42
C GLY A 88 -5.69 -4.84 -18.43
N THR A 89 -4.60 -5.46 -17.96
CA THR A 89 -3.57 -6.12 -18.78
C THR A 89 -3.47 -7.63 -18.55
N ALA A 90 -4.44 -8.20 -17.82
CA ALA A 90 -4.48 -9.62 -17.47
C ALA A 90 -4.71 -10.51 -18.70
N LYS A 91 -4.05 -11.67 -18.68
CA LYS A 91 -4.33 -12.77 -19.60
C LYS A 91 -5.51 -13.60 -19.07
N PRO A 92 -6.16 -14.43 -19.91
CA PRO A 92 -7.22 -15.33 -19.44
C PRO A 92 -6.79 -16.26 -18.29
N THR A 93 -5.50 -16.62 -18.25
CA THR A 93 -4.90 -17.49 -17.23
C THR A 93 -4.28 -16.74 -16.05
N SER A 94 -4.37 -15.40 -16.02
CA SER A 94 -3.85 -14.63 -14.90
C SER A 94 -4.65 -14.92 -13.63
N ASP A 95 -4.00 -14.90 -12.49
CA ASP A 95 -4.61 -14.87 -11.15
C ASP A 95 -5.21 -13.49 -10.84
N ILE A 96 -5.83 -13.37 -9.67
CA ILE A 96 -6.24 -12.08 -9.08
C ILE A 96 -5.48 -11.83 -7.78
N ASP A 97 -4.83 -10.67 -7.68
CA ASP A 97 -4.10 -10.23 -6.49
C ASP A 97 -4.98 -9.39 -5.57
N PHE A 98 -5.32 -9.91 -4.39
CA PHE A 98 -5.90 -9.13 -3.30
C PHE A 98 -4.82 -8.68 -2.31
N ALA A 99 -4.87 -7.40 -1.97
CA ALA A 99 -4.00 -6.77 -0.99
C ALA A 99 -4.83 -6.20 0.17
N ILE A 100 -4.55 -6.67 1.38
CA ILE A 100 -5.10 -6.15 2.63
C ILE A 100 -4.11 -5.14 3.19
N ARG A 101 -4.47 -3.85 3.14
CA ARG A 101 -3.65 -2.75 3.65
C ARG A 101 -3.87 -2.58 5.15
N VAL A 102 -2.77 -2.56 5.89
CA VAL A 102 -2.73 -2.31 7.33
C VAL A 102 -1.77 -1.17 7.65
N SER A 103 -1.97 -0.51 8.80
CA SER A 103 -1.03 0.50 9.27
C SER A 103 0.38 -0.08 9.46
N PRO A 104 1.44 0.75 9.43
CA PRO A 104 2.80 0.31 9.80
C PRO A 104 2.86 -0.42 11.14
N GLU A 105 2.17 0.11 12.15
CA GLU A 105 2.15 -0.44 13.51
C GLU A 105 1.52 -1.84 13.49
N ARG A 106 0.37 -1.98 12.82
CA ARG A 106 -0.31 -3.27 12.72
C ARG A 106 0.50 -4.28 11.91
N PHE A 107 1.22 -3.82 10.88
CA PHE A 107 2.11 -4.68 10.13
C PHE A 107 3.21 -5.26 11.03
N ASP A 108 3.86 -4.42 11.84
CA ASP A 108 4.92 -4.85 12.75
C ASP A 108 4.39 -5.81 13.84
N GLU A 109 3.18 -5.56 14.35
CA GLU A 109 2.47 -6.49 15.24
C GLU A 109 2.22 -7.85 14.59
N LEU A 110 1.77 -7.87 13.34
CA LEU A 110 1.55 -9.10 12.59
C LEU A 110 2.87 -9.84 12.34
N ILE A 111 3.96 -9.13 12.08
CA ILE A 111 5.30 -9.74 11.99
C ILE A 111 5.64 -10.45 13.31
N ALA A 112 5.51 -9.74 14.44
CA ALA A 112 5.80 -10.31 15.75
C ALA A 112 4.90 -11.53 16.06
N LEU A 113 3.61 -11.43 15.79
CA LEU A 113 2.63 -12.49 16.07
C LEU A 113 2.85 -13.74 15.21
N ARG A 114 3.14 -13.57 13.92
CA ARG A 114 3.24 -14.70 12.97
C ARG A 114 4.63 -15.35 12.98
N PHE A 115 5.67 -14.54 13.09
CA PHE A 115 7.04 -15.05 13.03
C PHE A 115 7.64 -15.36 14.41
N GLY A 116 7.24 -14.63 15.45
CA GLY A 116 7.83 -14.75 16.79
C GLY A 116 9.32 -14.42 16.76
N THR A 117 10.12 -15.21 17.48
CA THR A 117 11.59 -15.12 17.46
C THR A 117 12.16 -16.33 16.72
N PRO A 118 12.26 -16.31 15.38
CA PRO A 118 12.79 -17.44 14.63
C PRO A 118 14.26 -17.68 14.94
N ASN A 119 14.70 -18.94 14.80
CA ASN A 119 16.11 -19.29 14.98
C ASN A 119 16.99 -18.58 13.93
N PRO A 120 18.17 -18.07 14.30
CA PRO A 120 19.11 -17.48 13.36
C PRO A 120 19.49 -18.45 12.22
N GLY A 121 19.53 -17.95 11.00
CA GLY A 121 19.80 -18.71 9.76
C GLY A 121 18.64 -19.59 9.29
N SER A 122 17.51 -19.63 9.99
CA SER A 122 16.38 -20.49 9.61
C SER A 122 15.63 -19.98 8.38
N ALA A 123 14.89 -20.88 7.71
CA ALA A 123 13.99 -20.47 6.63
C ALA A 123 12.95 -19.46 7.11
N LYS A 124 12.43 -19.64 8.33
CA LYS A 124 11.45 -18.75 8.95
C LYS A 124 12.01 -17.34 9.17
N GLU A 125 13.25 -17.23 9.63
CA GLU A 125 13.93 -15.94 9.77
C GLU A 125 14.08 -15.24 8.41
N ARG A 126 14.55 -15.96 7.38
CA ARG A 126 14.66 -15.39 6.03
C ARG A 126 13.32 -14.89 5.49
N THR A 127 12.24 -15.65 5.69
CA THR A 127 10.89 -15.24 5.30
C THR A 127 10.43 -14.00 6.06
N MET A 128 10.67 -13.95 7.38
CA MET A 128 10.34 -12.79 8.21
C MET A 128 11.08 -11.53 7.74
N LEU A 129 12.40 -11.62 7.55
CA LEU A 129 13.23 -10.50 7.08
C LEU A 129 12.83 -10.05 5.68
N HIS A 130 12.42 -10.98 4.81
CA HIS A 130 11.88 -10.63 3.51
C HIS A 130 10.57 -9.84 3.63
N ALA A 131 9.64 -10.29 4.50
CA ALA A 131 8.38 -9.59 4.73
C ALA A 131 8.59 -8.17 5.28
N ILE A 132 9.54 -7.99 6.21
CA ILE A 132 9.92 -6.66 6.73
C ILE A 132 10.49 -5.80 5.61
N LYS A 133 11.42 -6.34 4.81
CA LYS A 133 12.07 -5.61 3.71
C LYS A 133 11.06 -5.15 2.65
N THR A 134 10.10 -6.00 2.30
CA THR A 134 9.14 -5.72 1.23
C THR A 134 7.88 -5.02 1.72
N GLY A 135 7.59 -5.07 3.03
CA GLY A 135 6.31 -4.65 3.57
C GLY A 135 5.15 -5.55 3.11
N LYS A 136 5.40 -6.84 2.81
CA LYS A 136 4.39 -7.80 2.35
C LYS A 136 4.48 -9.12 3.13
N ILE A 137 3.37 -9.55 3.72
CA ILE A 137 3.21 -10.87 4.33
C ILE A 137 2.35 -11.73 3.40
N HIS A 138 2.89 -12.85 2.95
CA HIS A 138 2.17 -13.78 2.08
C HIS A 138 1.06 -14.53 2.84
N VAL A 139 0.01 -14.96 2.12
CA VAL A 139 -1.16 -15.69 2.63
C VAL A 139 -0.84 -16.78 3.66
N GLY A 140 0.22 -17.56 3.41
CA GLY A 140 0.62 -18.68 4.26
C GLY A 140 1.06 -18.24 5.64
N GLU A 141 1.89 -17.21 5.70
CA GLU A 141 2.43 -16.64 6.94
C GLU A 141 1.39 -15.78 7.65
N ALA A 142 0.49 -15.14 6.89
CA ALA A 142 -0.61 -14.36 7.43
C ALA A 142 -1.73 -15.22 8.05
N GLY A 143 -1.70 -16.55 7.86
CA GLY A 143 -2.76 -17.44 8.34
C GLY A 143 -4.06 -17.34 7.54
N LEU A 144 -3.99 -16.89 6.28
CA LEU A 144 -5.14 -16.60 5.43
C LEU A 144 -5.45 -17.69 4.39
N ARG A 145 -4.83 -18.88 4.51
CA ARG A 145 -4.97 -19.97 3.52
C ARG A 145 -6.42 -20.40 3.30
N GLY A 146 -7.20 -20.50 4.37
CA GLY A 146 -8.62 -20.85 4.29
C GLY A 146 -9.46 -19.78 3.59
N LEU A 147 -9.16 -18.51 3.85
CA LEU A 147 -9.81 -17.38 3.18
C LEU A 147 -9.50 -17.40 1.68
N ARG A 148 -8.22 -17.54 1.31
CA ARG A 148 -7.79 -17.67 -0.09
C ARG A 148 -8.54 -18.80 -0.80
N GLY A 149 -8.56 -20.01 -0.24
CA GLY A 149 -9.28 -21.13 -0.85
C GLY A 149 -10.77 -20.87 -1.04
N SER A 150 -11.41 -20.12 -0.13
CA SER A 150 -12.80 -19.73 -0.32
C SER A 150 -13.02 -18.65 -1.37
N LEU A 151 -12.06 -17.73 -1.56
CA LEU A 151 -12.09 -16.74 -2.64
C LEU A 151 -11.86 -17.41 -4.00
N GLU A 152 -10.94 -18.39 -4.08
CA GLU A 152 -10.72 -19.19 -5.28
C GLU A 152 -12.00 -19.93 -5.69
N ALA A 153 -12.70 -20.52 -4.72
CA ALA A 153 -13.97 -21.20 -4.96
C ALA A 153 -15.09 -20.24 -5.43
N GLU A 154 -15.16 -19.04 -4.84
CA GLU A 154 -16.13 -18.00 -5.21
C GLU A 154 -15.89 -17.46 -6.62
N LEU A 155 -14.63 -17.21 -6.98
CA LEU A 155 -14.25 -16.56 -8.23
C LEU A 155 -13.99 -17.53 -9.39
N GLY A 156 -13.80 -18.81 -9.10
CA GLY A 156 -13.45 -19.82 -10.10
C GLY A 156 -12.08 -19.58 -10.75
N MET A 157 -11.15 -18.92 -10.05
CA MET A 157 -9.79 -18.62 -10.52
C MET A 157 -8.78 -18.61 -9.37
N GLU A 158 -7.49 -18.64 -9.71
CA GLU A 158 -6.41 -18.53 -8.72
C GLU A 158 -6.41 -17.14 -8.07
N VAL A 159 -6.21 -17.12 -6.74
CA VAL A 159 -6.23 -15.91 -5.92
C VAL A 159 -4.92 -15.79 -5.19
N ASP A 160 -4.21 -14.71 -5.43
CA ASP A 160 -3.08 -14.30 -4.59
C ASP A 160 -3.56 -13.34 -3.51
N LEU A 161 -3.27 -13.66 -2.25
CA LEU A 161 -3.71 -12.87 -1.10
C LEU A 161 -2.51 -12.49 -0.24
N SER A 162 -2.43 -11.21 0.13
CA SER A 162 -1.35 -10.72 0.98
C SER A 162 -1.79 -9.59 1.90
N VAL A 163 -1.09 -9.47 3.03
CA VAL A 163 -1.18 -8.30 3.89
C VAL A 163 -0.01 -7.39 3.55
N ILE A 164 -0.29 -6.12 3.26
CA ILE A 164 0.72 -5.14 2.87
C ILE A 164 0.73 -3.94 3.81
N ARG A 165 1.92 -3.40 4.04
CA ARG A 165 2.15 -2.20 4.83
C ARG A 165 1.77 -0.97 4.01
N VAL A 166 0.93 -0.10 4.58
CA VAL A 166 0.63 1.23 3.98
C VAL A 166 1.92 2.04 3.78
N GLY A 167 2.07 2.63 2.61
CA GLY A 167 3.28 3.37 2.20
C GLY A 167 4.50 2.49 1.92
N GLY A 168 4.34 1.16 1.96
CA GLY A 168 5.40 0.21 1.65
C GLY A 168 5.60 -0.01 0.14
N PRO A 169 6.64 -0.77 -0.27
CA PRO A 169 6.93 -1.07 -1.69
C PRO A 169 5.80 -1.75 -2.48
N PHE A 170 4.89 -2.46 -1.80
CA PHE A 170 3.72 -3.07 -2.43
C PHE A 170 2.45 -2.22 -2.31
N ASP A 171 2.54 -1.06 -1.66
CA ASP A 171 1.48 -0.05 -1.68
C ASP A 171 1.70 0.94 -2.84
N ASN A 172 1.77 0.42 -4.08
CA ASN A 172 1.76 1.23 -5.31
C ASN A 172 0.65 0.88 -6.32
N PRO A 173 -0.01 1.87 -6.95
CA PRO A 173 -1.09 1.68 -7.94
C PRO A 173 -0.63 0.97 -9.24
N PRO A 174 -1.56 0.47 -10.09
CA PRO A 174 -3.02 0.68 -10.06
C PRO A 174 -3.77 -0.19 -9.06
N TYR A 175 -4.84 0.37 -8.48
CA TYR A 175 -5.74 -0.32 -7.55
C TYR A 175 -7.19 -0.26 -7.98
N ILE A 176 -7.92 -1.30 -7.63
CA ILE A 176 -9.38 -1.28 -7.59
C ILE A 176 -9.82 -1.55 -6.16
N GLU A 177 -10.58 -0.62 -5.57
CA GLU A 177 -11.16 -0.82 -4.24
C GLU A 177 -12.19 -1.95 -4.26
N VAL A 178 -12.11 -2.82 -3.25
CA VAL A 178 -13.09 -3.90 -3.09
C VAL A 178 -14.42 -3.30 -2.60
N PRO A 179 -15.56 -3.59 -3.27
CA PRO A 179 -16.87 -3.06 -2.90
C PRO A 179 -17.26 -3.42 -1.47
N ARG A 180 -17.81 -2.45 -0.74
CA ARG A 180 -18.28 -2.59 0.65
C ARG A 180 -19.62 -3.32 0.75
#